data_AF-A0A1V9QTA3-F1
#
_entry.id   AF-A0A1V9QTA3-F1
#
_cell.length_a   1.000
_cell.length_b   1.000
_cell.length_c   1.000
_cell.angle_alpha   90.00
_cell.angle_beta   90.00
_cell.angle_gamma   90.00
#
_symmetry.space_group_name_H-M   'P 1'
#
loop_
_entity.id
_entity.type
_entity.pdbx_description
1 polymer ?
#
loop_
_entity_poly.entity_id
_entity_poly.type
_entity_poly.pdbx_seq_one_letter_code
_entity_poly.pdbx_strand_id
1 'polypeptide(L)'
;GVEGLVHISQISHKHIATPNEVLTSGEKVQVKVLSVDAADHRLALSIKALQEKPAVEKKEAAPKKEEKVEIPEEDTGFTLGDIVGDQLKDEQ
;
A
#
# COMPACT_ATOMS: atom_id res chain seq x y z
N GLY A 1 5.81 11.23 25.87
CA GLY A 1 5.27 10.56 24.67
C GLY A 1 5.33 9.07 24.88
N VAL A 2 4.58 8.28 24.11
CA VAL A 2 4.71 6.81 24.09
C VAL A 2 5.76 6.44 23.05
N GLU A 3 6.68 5.55 23.42
CA GLU A 3 7.77 5.12 22.54
C GLU A 3 7.51 3.68 22.07
N GLY A 4 7.64 3.45 20.77
CA GLY A 4 7.44 2.15 20.15
C GLY A 4 8.77 1.55 19.69
N LEU A 5 8.95 0.25 19.91
CA LEU A 5 10.12 -0.50 19.45
C LEU A 5 9.67 -1.54 18.42
N VAL A 6 10.37 -1.58 17.29
CA VAL A 6 10.20 -2.61 16.25
C VAL A 6 11.44 -3.48 16.27
N HIS A 7 11.25 -4.80 16.39
CA HIS A 7 12.36 -5.74 16.25
C HIS A 7 12.76 -5.89 14.77
N ILE A 8 14.05 -6.13 14.47
CA ILE A 8 14.52 -6.25 13.07
C ILE A 8 13.75 -7.33 12.27
N SER A 9 13.44 -8.45 12.92
CA SER A 9 12.65 -9.54 12.35
C SER A 9 11.16 -9.22 12.13
N GLN A 10 10.70 -8.06 12.61
CA GLN A 10 9.33 -7.55 12.43
C GLN A 10 9.27 -6.46 11.35
N ILE A 11 10.42 -6.03 10.81
CA ILE A 11 10.48 -5.04 9.74
C ILE A 11 10.11 -5.67 8.39
N SER A 12 10.61 -6.86 8.08
CA SER A 12 10.35 -7.55 6.81
C SER A 12 10.41 -9.07 6.97
N HIS A 13 9.83 -9.80 6.00
CA HIS A 13 9.97 -11.25 5.86
C HIS A 13 11.34 -11.68 5.31
N LYS A 14 12.07 -10.74 4.72
CA LYS A 14 13.41 -11.00 4.19
C LYS A 14 14.45 -10.84 5.30
N HIS A 15 15.58 -11.50 5.14
CA HIS A 15 16.73 -11.27 6.01
C HIS A 15 17.28 -9.87 5.72
N ILE A 16 17.25 -9.01 6.73
CA ILE A 16 17.73 -7.63 6.67
C ILE A 16 18.89 -7.53 7.65
N ALA A 17 20.03 -7.03 7.19
CA ALA A 17 21.20 -6.85 8.05
C ALA A 17 21.09 -5.53 8.81
N THR A 18 20.53 -4.50 8.19
CA THR A 18 20.34 -3.19 8.81
C THR A 18 18.97 -2.60 8.52
N PRO A 19 18.35 -1.92 9.49
CA PRO A 19 17.03 -1.31 9.29
C PRO A 19 17.02 -0.20 8.23
N ASN A 20 18.17 0.43 7.96
CA ASN A 20 18.31 1.49 6.95
C ASN A 20 18.12 1.00 5.51
N GLU A 21 18.22 -0.30 5.24
CA GLU A 21 17.99 -0.85 3.89
C GLU A 21 16.52 -0.79 3.47
N VAL A 22 15.62 -0.69 4.45
CA VAL A 22 14.17 -0.84 4.25
C VAL A 22 13.36 0.30 4.86
N LEU A 23 14.00 1.14 5.68
CA LEU A 23 13.37 2.27 6.36
C LEU A 23 14.27 3.49 6.28
N THR A 24 13.67 4.65 6.00
CA THR A 24 14.36 5.94 6.02
C THR A 24 14.04 6.70 7.30
N SER A 25 15.04 7.37 7.88
CA SER A 25 14.81 8.26 9.04
C SER A 25 13.86 9.39 8.66
N GLY A 26 12.79 9.58 9.43
CA GLY A 26 11.75 10.60 9.18
C GLY A 26 10.63 10.16 8.23
N GLU A 27 10.70 8.94 7.70
CA GLU A 27 9.63 8.37 6.88
C GLU A 27 8.41 8.02 7.73
N LYS A 28 7.22 8.30 7.20
CA LYS A 28 5.96 7.89 7.83
C LYS A 28 5.62 6.48 7.37
N VAL A 29 5.70 5.53 8.28
CA VAL A 29 5.38 4.12 8.02
C VAL A 29 4.12 3.70 8.76
N GLN A 30 3.35 2.81 8.14
CA GLN A 30 2.26 2.13 8.82
C GLN A 30 2.83 0.92 9.55
N VAL A 31 2.34 0.71 10.77
CA VAL A 31 2.74 -0.41 11.63
C VAL A 31 1.53 -1.01 12.31
N LYS A 32 1.60 -2.31 12.60
CA LYS A 32 0.61 -3.00 13.43
C LYS A 32 1.12 -3.12 14.87
N VAL A 33 0.24 -2.85 15.83
CA VAL A 33 0.53 -3.05 17.25
C VAL A 33 0.45 -4.54 17.57
N LEU A 34 1.53 -5.11 18.10
CA LEU A 34 1.60 -6.49 18.56
C LEU A 34 1.27 -6.61 20.04
N SER A 35 1.78 -5.70 20.86
CA SER A 35 1.58 -5.70 22.31
C SER A 35 1.72 -4.30 22.87
N VAL A 36 1.00 -4.04 23.97
CA VAL A 36 0.98 -2.77 24.68
C VAL A 36 1.45 -3.01 26.09
N ASP A 37 2.49 -2.30 26.51
CA ASP A 37 2.94 -2.24 27.89
C ASP A 37 2.59 -0.87 28.47
N ALA A 38 1.52 -0.84 29.28
CA ALA A 38 1.04 0.37 29.91
C ALA A 38 1.88 0.79 31.13
N ALA A 39 2.65 -0.13 31.73
CA ALA A 39 3.49 0.19 32.88
C ALA A 39 4.72 0.99 32.44
N ASP A 40 5.38 0.53 31.38
CA ASP A 40 6.57 1.18 30.81
C ASP A 40 6.25 2.17 29.68
N HIS A 41 4.98 2.34 29.31
CA HIS A 41 4.55 3.17 28.17
C HIS A 41 5.23 2.76 26.84
N ARG A 42 5.45 1.46 26.65
CA ARG A 42 6.13 0.89 25.49
C ARG A 42 5.17 0.13 24.59
N LEU A 43 5.37 0.26 23.28
CA LEU A 43 4.59 -0.45 22.28
C LEU A 43 5.50 -1.36 21.45
N ALA A 44 5.14 -2.64 21.35
CA ALA A 44 5.77 -3.56 20.41
C ALA A 44 5.05 -3.46 19.06
N LEU A 45 5.80 -3.12 18.02
CA LEU A 45 5.25 -2.79 16.70
C LEU A 45 5.84 -3.71 15.61
N SER A 46 5.10 -3.91 14.53
CA SER A 46 5.52 -4.73 13.38
C SER A 46 5.07 -4.13 12.05
N ILE A 47 5.98 -4.07 11.10
CA ILE A 47 5.73 -3.55 9.75
C ILE A 47 5.29 -4.70 8.83
N LYS A 48 5.94 -5.87 8.94
CA LYS A 48 5.63 -7.03 8.10
C LYS A 48 4.22 -7.57 8.30
N ALA A 49 3.65 -7.41 9.50
CA ALA A 49 2.31 -7.88 9.81
C ALA A 49 1.20 -7.20 8.96
N LEU A 50 1.50 -6.07 8.32
CA LEU A 50 0.62 -5.43 7.34
C LEU A 50 0.66 -6.10 5.97
N GLN A 51 1.78 -6.74 5.62
CA GLN A 51 1.93 -7.47 4.35
C GLN A 51 1.22 -8.83 4.41
N GLU A 52 1.20 -9.50 5.56
CA GLU A 52 0.61 -10.84 5.69
C GLU A 52 -0.91 -10.86 5.77
N LYS A 53 -1.53 -9.86 6.40
CA LYS A 53 -2.99 -9.75 6.47
C LYS A 53 -3.39 -8.28 6.56
N PRO A 54 -4.27 -7.78 5.68
CA PRO A 54 -4.91 -6.48 5.92
C PRO A 54 -5.65 -6.60 7.24
N ALA A 55 -5.25 -5.80 8.23
CA ALA A 55 -5.89 -5.81 9.54
C ALA A 55 -7.30 -5.26 9.37
N VAL A 56 -8.25 -6.19 9.33
CA VAL A 56 -9.68 -5.92 9.40
C VAL A 56 -9.98 -5.34 10.79
N GLU A 57 -10.47 -4.08 10.78
CA GLU A 57 -11.23 -3.35 11.83
C GLU A 57 -10.41 -2.78 13.01
N LYS A 58 -10.57 -1.52 13.46
CA LYS A 58 -11.81 -0.78 13.76
C LYS A 58 -11.51 0.74 13.95
N LYS A 59 -12.29 1.59 13.28
CA LYS A 59 -12.56 3.05 13.46
C LYS A 59 -11.41 4.09 13.62
N GLU A 60 -11.56 5.10 12.76
CA GLU A 60 -11.19 6.53 12.86
C GLU A 60 -9.82 7.01 12.34
N ALA A 61 -9.92 7.62 11.15
CA ALA A 61 -9.18 8.77 10.59
C ALA A 61 -7.66 8.65 10.27
N ALA A 62 -7.34 8.30 9.01
CA ALA A 62 -6.52 9.11 8.10
C ALA A 62 -6.38 8.43 6.69
N PRO A 63 -6.20 9.19 5.58
CA PRO A 63 -6.55 8.75 4.23
C PRO A 63 -5.39 8.20 3.37
N LYS A 64 -5.81 7.57 2.25
CA LYS A 64 -5.12 7.36 0.96
C LYS A 64 -3.95 6.36 0.87
N LYS A 65 -4.20 5.26 0.16
CA LYS A 65 -3.52 5.00 -1.12
C LYS A 65 -4.58 4.65 -2.16
N GLU A 66 -4.82 5.59 -3.06
CA GLU A 66 -5.43 5.32 -4.36
C GLU A 66 -4.45 4.41 -5.09
N GLU A 67 -4.75 3.11 -5.13
CA GLU A 67 -4.13 2.22 -6.10
C GLU A 67 -4.80 2.57 -7.43
N LYS A 68 -4.21 3.53 -8.15
CA LYS A 68 -4.50 3.74 -9.56
C LYS A 68 -4.02 2.48 -10.25
N VAL A 69 -4.92 1.51 -10.42
CA VAL A 69 -4.74 0.44 -11.39
C VAL A 69 -4.73 1.13 -12.74
N GLU A 70 -3.53 1.41 -13.23
CA GLU A 70 -3.31 1.65 -14.66
C GLU A 70 -3.66 0.35 -15.36
N ILE A 71 -4.90 0.29 -15.84
CA ILE A 71 -5.31 -0.69 -16.83
C ILE A 71 -4.33 -0.51 -18.00
N PRO A 72 -3.59 -1.55 -18.43
CA PRO A 72 -2.84 -1.44 -19.67
C PRO A 72 -3.86 -1.13 -20.77
N GLU A 73 -3.63 -0.04 -21.51
CA GLU A 73 -4.36 0.31 -22.72
C GLU A 73 -4.00 -0.70 -23.82
N GLU A 74 -4.48 -1.93 -23.66
CA GLU A 74 -4.75 -2.82 -24.78
C GLU A 74 -6.26 -3.07 -24.76
N ASP A 75 -7.04 -2.01 -24.98
CA ASP A 75 -8.41 -2.16 -25.45
C ASP A 75 -8.50 -1.54 -26.84
N THR A 76 -8.41 -2.44 -27.80
CA THR A 76 -9.21 -2.48 -29.03
C THR A 76 -9.35 -1.15 -29.79
N GLY A 77 -8.63 -1.07 -30.91
CA GLY A 77 -8.74 0.01 -31.89
C GLY A 77 -10.09 0.04 -32.61
N PHE A 78 -11.14 0.36 -31.88
CA PHE A 78 -12.43 0.77 -32.41
C PHE A 78 -12.86 2.02 -31.65
N THR A 79 -12.31 3.15 -32.07
CA THR A 79 -12.87 4.43 -31.64
C THR A 79 -14.23 4.60 -32.33
N LEU A 80 -15.16 5.32 -31.71
CA LEU A 80 -16.47 5.63 -32.30
C LEU A 80 -16.35 6.29 -33.70
N GLY A 81 -15.17 6.86 -34.01
CA GLY A 81 -14.81 7.39 -35.32
C GLY A 81 -14.56 6.32 -36.39
N ASP A 82 -14.10 5.12 -36.02
CA ASP A 82 -13.92 4.00 -36.95
C ASP A 82 -15.27 3.42 -37.39
N ILE A 83 -16.26 3.33 -36.49
CA ILE A 83 -17.61 2.85 -36.80
C ILE A 83 -18.41 3.86 -37.65
N VAL A 84 -18.27 5.17 -37.35
CA VAL A 84 -18.93 6.25 -38.11
C VAL A 84 -18.26 6.50 -39.46
N GLY A 85 -16.95 6.34 -39.56
CA GLY A 85 -16.20 6.54 -40.81
C GLY A 85 -16.47 5.47 -41.86
N ASP A 86 -16.75 4.24 -41.45
CA ASP A 86 -17.04 3.11 -42.34
C ASP A 86 -18.41 3.25 -43.02
N GLN A 87 -19.44 3.72 -42.30
CA GLN A 87 -20.80 3.88 -42.85
C GLN A 87 -20.99 5.08 -43.78
N LEU A 88 -20.07 6.06 -43.78
CA LEU A 88 -20.16 7.25 -44.64
C LEU A 88 -19.45 7.07 -45.99
N LYS A 89 -18.71 5.96 -46.17
CA LYS A 89 -17.89 5.71 -47.36
C LYS A 89 -18.56 4.79 -48.39
N ASP A 90 -19.66 4.15 -48.03
CA ASP A 90 -20.42 3.22 -48.89
C ASP A 90 -21.57 3.90 -49.67
N GLU A 91 -21.70 5.23 -49.59
CA GLU A 91 -22.73 5.98 -50.32
C GLU A 91 -22.14 7.08 -51.20
N GLN A 92 -21.32 6.68 -52.20
CA GLN A 92 -21.18 7.29 -53.54
C GLN A 92 -20.63 6.29 -54.56
#